data_AF-A0A068NXM6-F1
#
_entry.id   AF-A0A068NXM6-F1
#
_cell.length_a   1.000
_cell.length_b   1.000
_cell.length_c   1.000
_cell.angle_alpha   90.00
_cell.angle_beta   90.00
_cell.angle_gamma   90.00
#
_symmetry.space_group_name_H-M   'P 1'
#
loop_
_entity.id
_entity.type
_entity.pdbx_description
1 polymer ?
#
loop_
_entity_poly.entity_id
_entity_poly.type
_entity_poly.pdbx_seq_one_letter_code
_entity_poly.pdbx_strand_id
1 'polypeptide(L)'
;MADDRAALKALQSMPNIGPAMARDLVSMGFRTPEELRGQEPMELYRRLEQITGSRQDPCVLDTFMSAVHYAETGERRPWWSFTAERKEILKRQA
;
A
#
# COMPACT_ATOMS: atom_id res chain seq x y z
N MET A 1 -1.14 -22.65 9.89
CA MET A 1 -1.61 -21.30 9.50
C MET A 1 -0.45 -20.36 9.77
N ALA A 2 0.02 -19.62 8.76
CA ALA A 2 1.14 -18.69 8.93
C ALA A 2 0.78 -17.62 9.98
N ASP A 3 1.74 -17.22 10.81
CA ASP A 3 1.50 -16.29 11.91
C ASP A 3 1.17 -14.89 11.37
N ASP A 4 -0.11 -14.51 11.43
CA ASP A 4 -0.58 -13.18 11.01
C ASP A 4 -0.01 -12.07 11.89
N ARG A 5 0.36 -12.36 13.14
CA ARG A 5 1.01 -11.37 14.01
C ARG A 5 2.39 -11.01 13.49
N ALA A 6 3.15 -12.00 13.01
CA ALA A 6 4.46 -11.78 12.41
C ALA A 6 4.34 -10.94 11.13
N ALA A 7 3.37 -11.28 10.27
CA ALA A 7 3.09 -10.52 9.04
C ALA A 7 2.71 -9.06 9.35
N LEU A 8 1.78 -8.84 10.29
CA LEU A 8 1.38 -7.50 10.71
C LEU A 8 2.57 -6.69 11.23
N LYS A 9 3.48 -7.30 12.01
CA LYS A 9 4.68 -6.63 12.51
C LYS A 9 5.67 -6.31 11.39
N ALA A 10 5.87 -7.23 10.44
CA ALA A 10 6.75 -7.01 9.30
C ALA A 10 6.25 -5.84 8.43
N LEU A 11 4.95 -5.81 8.10
CA LEU A 11 4.37 -4.75 7.28
C LEU A 11 4.37 -3.39 8.00
N GLN A 12 4.10 -3.35 9.31
CA GLN A 12 4.17 -2.12 10.11
C GLN A 12 5.59 -1.54 10.24
N SER A 13 6.63 -2.27 9.83
CA SER A 13 8.00 -1.72 9.80
C SER A 13 8.21 -0.72 8.66
N MET A 14 7.36 -0.77 7.63
CA MET A 14 7.38 0.15 6.49
C MET A 14 6.95 1.56 6.92
N PRO A 15 7.44 2.62 6.23
CA PRO A 15 6.96 3.97 6.46
C PRO A 15 5.46 4.07 6.12
N ASN A 16 4.71 4.86 6.90
CA ASN A 16 3.28 5.17 6.68
C ASN A 16 2.31 3.98 6.85
N ILE A 17 2.79 2.79 7.23
CA ILE A 17 1.94 1.61 7.43
C ILE A 17 1.58 1.44 8.90
N GLY A 18 0.37 1.84 9.25
CA GLY A 18 -0.24 1.57 10.55
C GLY A 18 -0.95 0.20 10.61
N PRO A 19 -1.51 -0.18 11.78
CA PRO A 19 -2.19 -1.47 11.97
C PRO A 19 -3.34 -1.74 10.98
N ALA A 20 -4.09 -0.70 10.58
CA ALA A 20 -5.17 -0.84 9.61
C ALA A 20 -4.63 -1.23 8.23
N MET A 21 -3.70 -0.43 7.68
CA MET A 21 -3.10 -0.71 6.38
C MET A 21 -2.34 -2.04 6.34
N ALA A 22 -1.71 -2.45 7.45
CA ALA A 22 -1.10 -3.77 7.55
C ALA A 22 -2.13 -4.91 7.45
N ARG A 23 -3.34 -4.75 8.02
CA ARG A 23 -4.42 -5.73 7.87
C ARG A 23 -4.96 -5.76 6.46
N ASP A 24 -5.06 -4.60 5.80
CA ASP A 24 -5.48 -4.51 4.40
C ASP A 24 -4.49 -5.23 3.48
N LEU A 25 -3.20 -5.07 3.71
CA LEU A 25 -2.15 -5.80 3.00
C LEU A 25 -2.22 -7.31 3.25
N VAL A 26 -2.44 -7.74 4.50
CA VAL A 26 -2.63 -9.16 4.84
C VAL A 26 -3.90 -9.73 4.20
N SER A 27 -5.00 -8.99 4.15
CA SER A 27 -6.25 -9.44 3.50
C SER A 27 -6.09 -9.58 1.98
N MET A 28 -5.18 -8.79 1.39
CA MET A 28 -4.71 -8.95 0.02
C MET A 28 -3.64 -10.05 -0.16
N GLY A 29 -3.27 -10.77 0.91
CA GLY A 29 -2.32 -11.88 0.85
C GLY A 29 -0.85 -11.47 0.90
N PHE A 30 -0.54 -10.20 1.15
CA PHE A 30 0.83 -9.74 1.40
C PHE A 30 1.19 -9.90 2.87
N ARG A 31 2.34 -10.49 3.13
CA ARG A 31 2.84 -10.83 4.47
C ARG A 31 4.19 -10.18 4.79
N THR A 32 4.96 -9.77 3.78
CA THR A 32 6.22 -9.04 3.99
C THR A 32 6.34 -7.81 3.08
N PRO A 33 7.17 -6.81 3.44
CA PRO A 33 7.44 -5.67 2.57
C PRO A 33 7.96 -6.07 1.17
N GLU A 34 8.79 -7.10 1.09
CA GLU A 34 9.42 -7.54 -0.17
C GLU A 34 8.42 -8.05 -1.19
N GLU A 35 7.29 -8.61 -0.75
CA GLU A 35 6.22 -9.09 -1.63
C GLU A 35 5.48 -7.93 -2.36
N LEU A 36 5.69 -6.69 -1.93
CA LEU A 36 5.18 -5.49 -2.61
C LEU A 36 6.07 -5.01 -3.76
N ARG A 37 7.28 -5.58 -3.92
CA ARG A 37 8.19 -5.20 -5.00
C ARG A 37 7.55 -5.53 -6.36
N GLY A 38 7.54 -4.55 -7.27
CA GLY A 38 6.93 -4.69 -8.59
C GLY A 38 5.40 -4.79 -8.60
N GLN A 39 4.74 -4.51 -7.46
CA GLN A 39 3.29 -4.33 -7.44
C GLN A 39 2.92 -2.94 -7.93
N GLU A 40 1.86 -2.83 -8.72
CA GLU A 40 1.36 -1.53 -9.15
C GLU A 40 0.44 -0.92 -8.08
N PRO A 41 0.74 0.28 -7.54
CA PRO A 41 -0.06 0.88 -6.46
C PRO A 41 -1.54 1.05 -6.79
N MET A 42 -1.86 1.32 -8.06
CA MET A 42 -3.24 1.46 -8.53
C MET A 42 -3.98 0.11 -8.57
N GLU A 43 -3.27 -1.00 -8.75
CA GLU A 43 -3.87 -2.34 -8.67
C GLU A 43 -4.15 -2.72 -7.23
N LEU A 44 -3.23 -2.43 -6.31
CA LEU A 44 -3.44 -2.61 -4.87
C LEU A 44 -4.65 -1.81 -4.37
N TYR A 45 -4.74 -0.55 -4.80
CA TYR A 45 -5.86 0.33 -4.47
C TYR A 45 -7.20 -0.23 -4.97
N ARG A 46 -7.29 -0.62 -6.24
CA ARG A 46 -8.51 -1.23 -6.81
C ARG A 46 -8.86 -2.56 -6.14
N ARG A 47 -7.85 -3.37 -5.79
CA ARG A 47 -8.04 -4.63 -5.08
C ARG A 47 -8.62 -4.40 -3.68
N LEU A 48 -8.14 -3.38 -2.98
CA LEU A 48 -8.71 -3.01 -1.68
C LEU A 48 -10.17 -2.58 -1.82
N GLU A 49 -10.52 -1.75 -2.80
CA GLU A 49 -11.90 -1.36 -3.07
C GLU A 49 -12.82 -2.55 -3.34
N GLN A 50 -12.32 -3.57 -4.07
CA GLN A 50 -13.05 -4.81 -4.32
C GLN A 50 -13.27 -5.64 -3.04
N ILE A 51 -12.26 -5.73 -2.18
CA ILE A 51 -12.34 -6.48 -0.91
C ILE A 51 -13.27 -5.79 0.09
N THR A 52 -13.21 -4.46 0.20
CA THR A 52 -14.04 -3.70 1.15
C THR A 52 -15.44 -3.42 0.62
N GLY A 53 -15.65 -3.54 -0.70
CA GLY A 53 -16.89 -3.15 -1.36
C GLY A 53 -17.15 -1.63 -1.32
N SER A 54 -16.11 -0.83 -1.08
CA SER A 54 -16.22 0.61 -0.89
C SER A 54 -15.06 1.34 -1.56
N ARG A 55 -15.37 2.52 -2.11
CA ARG A 55 -14.35 3.44 -2.61
C ARG A 55 -13.48 3.90 -1.45
N GLN A 56 -12.17 3.81 -1.61
CA GLN A 56 -11.21 4.23 -0.60
C GLN A 56 -10.91 5.73 -0.72
N ASP A 57 -10.35 6.31 0.33
CA ASP A 57 -9.87 7.68 0.26
C ASP A 57 -8.63 7.76 -0.66
N PRO A 58 -8.45 8.83 -1.45
CA PRO A 58 -7.30 8.92 -2.36
C PRO A 58 -5.93 8.88 -1.67
N CYS A 59 -5.84 9.24 -0.40
CA CYS A 59 -4.59 9.15 0.38
C CYS A 59 -4.16 7.69 0.65
N VAL A 60 -5.08 6.73 0.51
CA VAL A 60 -4.76 5.29 0.57
C VAL A 60 -3.87 4.91 -0.61
N LEU A 61 -4.14 5.45 -1.80
CA LEU A 61 -3.27 5.26 -2.97
C LEU A 61 -1.88 5.87 -2.73
N ASP A 62 -1.80 7.07 -2.17
CA ASP A 62 -0.51 7.69 -1.80
C ASP A 62 0.28 6.80 -0.81
N THR A 63 -0.43 6.11 0.09
CA THR A 63 0.15 5.15 1.03
C THR A 63 0.67 3.89 0.33
N PHE A 64 -0.07 3.34 -0.63
CA PHE A 64 0.41 2.21 -1.44
C PHE A 64 1.62 2.59 -2.31
N MET A 65 1.62 3.77 -2.92
CA MET A 65 2.77 4.28 -3.67
C MET A 65 4.00 4.37 -2.78
N SER A 66 3.85 4.89 -1.57
CA SER A 66 4.93 4.92 -0.59
C SER A 66 5.40 3.53 -0.16
N ALA A 67 4.49 2.56 -0.01
CA ALA A 67 4.83 1.21 0.42
C ALA A 67 5.61 0.45 -0.66
N VAL A 68 5.17 0.54 -1.92
CA VAL A 68 5.85 -0.05 -3.08
C VAL A 68 7.22 0.60 -3.28
N HIS A 69 7.31 1.93 -3.24
CA HIS A 69 8.59 2.65 -3.33
C HIS A 69 9.58 2.16 -2.26
N TYR A 70 9.12 1.99 -1.02
CA TYR A 70 9.95 1.47 0.06
C TYR A 70 10.38 0.02 -0.20
N ALA A 71 9.48 -0.85 -0.67
CA ALA A 71 9.81 -2.23 -1.00
C ALA A 71 10.85 -2.34 -2.14
N GLU A 72 10.81 -1.41 -3.09
CA GLU A 72 11.72 -1.37 -4.23
C GLU A 72 13.09 -0.79 -3.89
N THR A 73 13.11 0.31 -3.14
CA THR A 73 14.33 1.13 -2.95
C THR A 73 14.92 1.06 -1.55
N GLY A 74 14.13 0.63 -0.55
CA GLY A 74 14.46 0.73 0.87
C GLY A 74 14.38 2.15 1.43
N GLU A 75 14.04 3.16 0.62
CA GLU A 75 14.00 4.55 1.02
C GLU A 75 12.70 4.89 1.77
N ARG A 76 12.82 5.52 2.94
CA ARG A 76 11.67 5.94 3.74
C ARG A 76 11.24 7.35 3.34
N ARG A 77 10.07 7.48 2.71
CA ARG A 77 9.48 8.77 2.34
C ARG A 77 8.09 8.91 2.96
N PRO A 78 7.65 10.13 3.30
CA PRO A 78 6.29 10.32 3.77
C PRO A 78 5.28 10.16 2.63
N TRP A 79 4.10 9.60 2.91
CA TRP A 79 3.09 9.31 1.89
C TRP A 79 2.67 10.55 1.08
N TRP A 80 2.62 11.74 1.70
CA TRP A 80 2.20 12.97 1.01
C TRP A 80 3.17 13.40 -0.10
N SER A 81 4.41 12.91 -0.10
CA SER A 81 5.36 13.17 -1.19
C SER A 81 4.92 12.57 -2.53
N PHE A 82 4.01 11.58 -2.51
CA PHE A 82 3.44 10.94 -3.70
C PHE A 82 2.14 11.62 -4.19
N THR A 83 1.61 12.60 -3.45
CA THR A 83 0.34 13.28 -3.78
C THR A 83 0.33 13.88 -5.18
N ALA A 84 1.44 14.51 -5.59
CA ALA A 84 1.55 15.14 -6.91
C ALA A 84 1.48 14.08 -8.02
N GLU A 85 2.21 12.99 -7.85
CA GLU A 85 2.24 11.87 -8.79
C GLU A 85 0.86 11.19 -8.90
N ARG A 86 0.20 10.92 -7.77
CA ARG A 86 -1.18 10.40 -7.76
C ARG A 86 -2.13 11.28 -8.56
N LYS A 87 -2.07 12.60 -8.38
CA LYS A 87 -2.94 13.54 -9.11
C LYS A 87 -2.71 13.43 -10.62
N GLU A 88 -1.48 13.25 -11.07
CA GLU A 88 -1.18 13.03 -12.48
C GLU A 88 -1.70 11.68 -13.00
N ILE A 89 -1.57 10.60 -12.20
CA ILE A 89 -2.13 9.28 -12.55
C ILE A 89 -3.65 9.38 -12.73
N LEU A 90 -4.36 10.01 -11.79
CA LEU A 90 -5.83 10.13 -11.84
C LEU A 90 -6.31 11.01 -12.99
N LYS A 91 -5.56 12.04 -13.38
CA LYS A 91 -5.88 12.84 -14.58
C LYS A 91 -5.79 12.03 -15.87
N ARG A 92 -4.85 11.07 -15.94
CA ARG A 92 -4.65 10.22 -17.13
C ARG A 92 -5.69 9.10 -17.26
N GLN A 93 -6.45 8.84 -16.20
CA GLN A 93 -7.51 7.83 -16.15
C GLN A 93 -8.91 8.43 -16.31
N ALA A 94 -9.02 9.76 -16.41
CA ALA A 94 -10.25 10.50 -16.69
C ALA A 94 -10.37 10.81 -18.19
#